data_AF-A0A9E1LZ09-F1
#
_entry.id   AF-A0A9E1LZ09-F1
#
_cell.length_a   1.000
_cell.length_b   1.000
_cell.length_c   1.000
_cell.angle_alpha   90.00
_cell.angle_beta   90.00
_cell.angle_gamma   90.00
#
_symmetry.space_group_name_H-M   'P 1'
#
loop_
_entity.id
_entity.type
_entity.pdbx_description
1 polymer ?
#
loop_
_entity_poly.entity_id
_entity_poly.type
_entity_poly.pdbx_seq_one_letter_code
_entity_poly.pdbx_strand_id
1 'polypeptide(L)'
;MNVEGQYNPKDVECIPVENLEVLPSGADWQSRHLESERRKAEIRDRIHKQTEQGQKTAKDYFRPAKPTPSIYDSDLKRVAVYARVSTSSEEQISSIENQTLYYTKKIAETENWNLQDIYSDEGKSGTSLRKRDAFKRMMRDAKDQKMDLIICASISRFARNFSDCMTQISALKTMHPAHPIGVYFETENIYTLNPNSQYNLDIQALLADWESGNKSRRMILSYDQRIMTGQYTVADLMGYRHTKDGQLVIEPEEAKTVRFIFLAFIQGYNYDQIATILTQKKRSTLRGRQEWNGVMVANIMKNERRWGDLEARKSIVVDYKLGKVTKNNGNRCSAYVPEHHEAIVSPEIARAAHLVASSRKKCGVQDIVVIQQGTLKGFVGIHPNWSGISVESIRCLCLSTYLPELERHQC
;
A
#
# COMPACT_ATOMS: atom_id res chain seq x y z
N MET A 1 -11.05 2.45 48.95
CA MET A 1 -10.28 1.64 49.91
C MET A 1 -9.08 2.47 50.34
N ASN A 2 -9.25 3.16 51.46
CA ASN A 2 -8.16 3.81 52.18
C ASN A 2 -7.37 2.73 52.92
N VAL A 3 -6.05 2.80 52.87
CA VAL A 3 -5.20 2.21 53.90
C VAL A 3 -4.38 3.36 54.48
N GLU A 4 -4.78 3.77 55.67
CA GLU A 4 -4.09 4.74 56.51
C GLU A 4 -2.80 4.12 57.03
N GLY A 5 -1.65 4.72 56.68
CA GLY A 5 -0.42 4.58 57.44
C GLY A 5 -0.29 5.79 58.35
N GLN A 6 -0.53 5.61 59.65
CA GLN A 6 -0.36 6.64 60.68
C GLN A 6 1.12 7.04 60.78
N TYR A 7 1.45 8.30 60.46
CA TYR A 7 2.73 8.92 60.81
C TYR A 7 2.55 9.73 62.10
N ASN A 8 3.31 9.39 63.14
CA ASN A 8 3.25 10.00 64.47
C ASN A 8 4.11 11.28 64.50
N PRO A 9 3.55 12.48 64.71
CA PRO A 9 4.26 13.75 64.50
C PRO A 9 5.17 14.18 65.66
N LYS A 10 5.71 13.24 66.46
CA LYS A 10 6.60 13.55 67.60
C LYS A 10 8.09 13.23 67.39
N ASP A 11 8.46 12.68 66.24
CA ASP A 11 9.86 12.35 65.91
C ASP A 11 10.42 13.20 64.75
N VAL A 12 10.04 14.48 64.66
CA VAL A 12 10.65 15.44 63.72
C VAL A 12 11.63 16.30 64.50
N GLU A 13 12.90 15.89 64.51
CA GLU A 13 14.00 16.77 64.92
C GLU A 13 14.03 17.98 63.98
N CYS A 14 13.80 19.18 64.54
CA CYS A 14 14.01 20.43 63.85
C CYS A 14 15.51 20.60 63.55
N ILE A 15 15.90 20.47 62.28
CA ILE A 15 17.25 20.85 61.85
C ILE A 15 17.33 22.39 61.83
N PRO A 16 18.26 23.03 62.56
CA PRO A 16 18.41 24.48 62.58
C PRO A 16 18.87 25.01 61.22
N VAL A 17 18.36 26.18 60.83
CA VAL A 17 18.70 26.90 59.59
C VAL A 17 20.06 27.62 59.74
N GLU A 18 21.11 26.86 60.06
CA GLU A 18 22.48 27.42 60.20
C GLU A 18 23.51 26.74 59.28
N ASN A 19 23.15 25.71 58.52
CA ASN A 19 24.09 25.03 57.60
C ASN A 19 23.56 24.94 56.16
N LEU A 20 23.11 26.06 55.59
CA LEU A 20 22.94 26.19 54.14
C LEU A 20 24.22 26.82 53.57
N GLU A 21 25.24 26.00 53.32
CA GLU A 21 26.44 26.44 52.59
C GLU A 21 26.05 26.79 51.15
N VAL A 22 25.97 28.09 50.89
CA VAL A 22 25.88 28.64 49.54
C VAL A 22 27.22 28.37 48.85
N LEU A 23 27.27 27.36 47.99
CA LEU A 23 28.46 27.05 47.19
C LEU A 23 28.84 28.24 46.30
N PRO A 24 30.10 28.73 46.30
CA PRO A 24 30.49 29.88 45.51
C PRO A 24 30.53 29.53 44.02
N SER A 25 29.75 30.27 43.23
CA SER A 25 29.82 30.29 41.76
C SER A 25 31.18 30.83 41.31
N GLY A 26 32.08 29.97 40.82
CA GLY A 26 33.22 30.39 39.99
C GLY A 26 34.54 29.63 40.15
N ALA A 27 34.73 28.83 41.21
CA ALA A 27 36.06 28.30 41.58
C ALA A 27 36.24 26.76 41.49
N ASP A 28 35.36 26.03 40.80
CA ASP A 28 35.40 24.55 40.80
C ASP A 28 35.95 23.91 39.52
N TRP A 29 35.94 24.60 38.37
CA TRP A 29 36.41 23.98 37.12
C TRP A 29 37.93 23.86 37.02
N GLN A 30 38.69 24.84 37.57
CA GLN A 30 40.16 24.82 37.53
C GLN A 30 40.73 23.73 38.41
N SER A 31 40.15 23.55 39.60
CA SER A 31 40.51 22.50 40.55
C SER A 31 40.23 21.11 39.96
N ARG A 32 39.06 20.91 39.36
CA ARG A 32 38.69 19.67 38.66
C ARG A 32 39.53 19.42 37.40
N HIS A 33 39.93 20.48 36.69
CA HIS A 33 40.83 20.37 35.54
C HIS A 33 42.23 19.97 36.00
N LEU A 34 42.74 20.57 37.07
CA LEU A 34 44.05 20.23 37.65
C LEU A 34 44.08 18.80 38.19
N GLU A 35 42.98 18.35 38.79
CA GLU A 35 42.82 16.97 39.27
C GLU A 35 42.70 15.97 38.10
N SER A 36 41.99 16.33 37.02
CA SER A 36 41.95 15.55 35.78
C SER A 36 43.32 15.47 35.10
N GLU A 37 44.08 16.56 35.07
CA GLU A 37 45.46 16.63 34.58
C GLU A 37 46.40 15.75 35.40
N ARG A 38 46.32 15.80 36.74
CA ARG A 38 47.07 14.91 37.64
C ARG A 38 46.71 13.45 37.40
N ARG A 39 45.43 13.12 37.30
CA ARG A 39 44.97 11.74 37.04
C ARG A 39 45.44 11.24 35.68
N LYS A 40 45.44 12.10 34.65
CA LYS A 40 46.03 11.79 33.33
C LYS A 40 47.54 11.63 33.39
N ALA A 41 48.24 12.40 34.22
CA ALA A 41 49.68 12.27 34.42
C ALA A 41 50.03 10.97 35.15
N GLU A 42 49.28 10.61 36.20
CA GLU A 42 49.43 9.34 36.91
C GLU A 42 49.14 8.13 36.01
N ILE A 43 48.11 8.20 35.16
CA ILE A 43 47.83 7.15 34.16
C ILE A 43 48.99 7.04 33.15
N ARG A 44 49.53 8.16 32.67
CA ARG A 44 50.69 8.18 31.77
C ARG A 44 51.93 7.58 32.43
N ASP A 45 52.25 7.98 33.65
CA ASP A 45 53.37 7.44 34.42
C ASP A 45 53.22 5.95 34.70
N ARG A 46 52.00 5.48 34.97
CA ARG A 46 51.71 4.05 35.15
C ARG A 46 51.93 3.26 33.86
N ILE A 47 51.52 3.80 32.70
CA ILE A 47 51.77 3.19 31.39
C ILE A 47 53.27 3.16 31.08
N HIS A 48 54.00 4.25 31.34
CA HIS A 48 55.45 4.32 31.16
C HIS A 48 56.20 3.31 32.05
N LYS A 49 55.87 3.24 33.35
CA LYS A 49 56.45 2.25 34.28
C LYS A 49 56.15 0.80 33.91
N GLN A 50 54.94 0.51 33.40
CA GLN A 50 54.60 -0.82 32.87
C GLN A 50 55.39 -1.18 31.61
N THR A 51 55.75 -0.19 30.79
CA THR A 51 56.55 -0.40 29.58
C THR A 51 58.03 -0.63 29.91
N GLU A 52 58.55 0.03 30.95
CA GLU A 52 59.94 -0.10 31.41
C GLU A 52 60.22 -1.39 32.21
N GLN A 53 59.22 -1.95 32.91
CA GLN A 53 59.38 -3.15 33.75
C GLN A 53 59.39 -4.48 32.99
N GLY A 54 59.38 -4.48 31.64
CA GLY A 54 59.50 -5.71 30.84
C GLY A 54 58.40 -6.75 31.09
N GLN A 55 57.27 -6.36 31.70
CA GLN A 55 56.11 -7.23 31.86
C GLN A 55 55.55 -7.55 30.47
N LYS A 56 55.31 -8.84 30.18
CA LYS A 56 54.69 -9.31 28.93
C LYS A 56 53.48 -8.43 28.61
N THR A 57 53.56 -7.70 27.51
CA THR A 57 52.56 -6.68 27.16
C THR A 57 51.34 -7.37 26.57
N ALA A 58 50.18 -6.69 26.56
CA ALA A 58 48.98 -7.21 25.89
C ALA A 58 49.20 -7.55 24.40
N LYS A 59 50.28 -7.04 23.78
CA LYS A 59 50.72 -7.42 22.43
C LYS A 59 51.20 -8.88 22.34
N ASP A 60 51.78 -9.42 23.41
CA ASP A 60 52.30 -10.79 23.44
C ASP A 60 51.17 -11.84 23.48
N TYR A 61 49.98 -11.44 23.93
CA TYR A 61 48.75 -12.25 23.93
C TYR A 61 47.71 -11.75 22.91
N PHE A 62 48.09 -10.82 22.03
CA PHE A 62 47.18 -10.23 21.05
C PHE A 62 46.81 -11.26 19.99
N ARG A 63 45.56 -11.72 20.04
CA ARG A 63 44.98 -12.53 18.97
C ARG A 63 44.41 -11.56 17.93
N PRO A 64 44.97 -11.49 16.71
CA PRO A 64 44.42 -10.61 15.69
C PRO A 64 42.97 -11.00 15.39
N ALA A 65 42.15 -10.01 15.08
CA ALA A 65 40.81 -10.26 14.57
C ALA A 65 40.91 -11.06 13.27
N LYS A 66 39.91 -11.91 13.00
CA LYS A 66 39.78 -12.56 11.68
C LYS A 66 39.78 -11.49 10.60
N PRO A 67 40.40 -11.74 9.42
CA PRO A 67 40.40 -10.77 8.33
C PRO A 67 38.96 -10.43 7.94
N THR A 68 38.77 -9.20 7.47
CA THR A 68 37.47 -8.72 7.01
C THR A 68 36.95 -9.65 5.90
N PRO A 69 35.72 -10.15 5.99
CA PRO A 69 35.19 -11.05 4.97
C PRO A 69 35.16 -10.35 3.61
N SER A 70 35.90 -10.92 2.66
CA SER A 70 35.90 -10.55 1.26
C SER A 70 35.11 -11.59 0.48
N ILE A 71 34.84 -11.30 -0.79
CA ILE A 71 34.27 -12.27 -1.72
C ILE A 71 35.34 -13.19 -2.34
N TYR A 72 36.59 -12.71 -2.39
CA TYR A 72 37.77 -13.40 -2.96
C TYR A 72 38.73 -13.93 -1.89
N ASP A 73 38.22 -14.18 -0.69
CA ASP A 73 38.93 -14.85 0.38
C ASP A 73 39.16 -16.34 0.07
N SER A 74 40.18 -16.92 0.69
CA SER A 74 40.64 -18.30 0.45
C SER A 74 39.71 -19.39 0.98
N ASP A 75 38.62 -19.02 1.65
CA ASP A 75 37.71 -19.96 2.30
C ASP A 75 36.78 -20.60 1.26
N LEU A 76 36.68 -21.93 1.29
CA LEU A 76 35.76 -22.70 0.45
C LEU A 76 34.30 -22.29 0.71
N LYS A 77 33.61 -21.83 -0.33
CA LYS A 77 32.21 -21.36 -0.25
C LYS A 77 31.27 -22.24 -1.04
N ARG A 78 30.17 -22.64 -0.40
CA ARG A 78 29.04 -23.27 -1.08
C ARG A 78 28.15 -22.18 -1.67
N VAL A 79 28.15 -22.07 -2.99
CA VAL A 79 27.54 -20.97 -3.74
C VAL A 79 26.19 -21.40 -4.30
N ALA A 80 25.16 -20.63 -3.98
CA ALA A 80 23.85 -20.69 -4.63
C ALA A 80 23.69 -19.49 -5.57
N VAL A 81 23.02 -19.68 -6.69
CA VAL A 81 22.73 -18.61 -7.65
C VAL A 81 21.23 -18.35 -7.66
N TYR A 82 20.82 -17.09 -7.58
CA TYR A 82 19.43 -16.70 -7.73
C TYR A 82 19.23 -15.86 -8.99
N ALA A 83 18.45 -16.42 -9.92
CA ALA A 83 18.12 -15.79 -11.18
C ALA A 83 16.61 -15.48 -11.25
N ARG A 84 16.28 -14.29 -11.78
CA ARG A 84 14.88 -13.92 -12.04
C ARG A 84 14.76 -13.38 -13.45
N VAL A 85 14.04 -14.05 -14.35
CA VAL A 85 13.84 -13.58 -15.72
C VAL A 85 12.53 -12.84 -15.89
N SER A 86 12.43 -11.91 -16.84
CA SER A 86 11.17 -11.24 -17.16
C SER A 86 10.46 -11.99 -18.29
N THR A 87 9.20 -12.41 -18.09
CA THR A 87 8.51 -13.27 -19.06
C THR A 87 7.84 -12.48 -20.19
N SER A 88 8.32 -12.63 -21.43
CA SER A 88 7.54 -12.50 -22.68
C SER A 88 8.37 -12.72 -23.96
N SER A 89 8.73 -13.97 -24.30
CA SER A 89 8.93 -14.52 -25.68
C SER A 89 9.64 -15.87 -25.63
N GLU A 90 9.52 -16.70 -26.69
CA GLU A 90 10.26 -17.97 -26.88
C GLU A 90 11.78 -17.78 -26.99
N GLU A 91 12.23 -16.58 -27.38
CA GLU A 91 13.66 -16.19 -27.42
C GLU A 91 14.33 -16.22 -26.04
N GLN A 92 13.56 -16.28 -24.95
CA GLN A 92 14.05 -16.26 -23.56
C GLN A 92 14.29 -17.66 -22.94
N ILE A 93 13.91 -18.78 -23.57
CA ILE A 93 14.34 -20.11 -23.09
C ILE A 93 15.87 -20.19 -23.14
N SER A 94 16.46 -19.61 -24.19
CA SER A 94 17.89 -19.40 -24.30
C SER A 94 18.45 -18.55 -23.14
N SER A 95 17.69 -17.63 -22.54
CA SER A 95 18.20 -16.70 -21.52
C SER A 95 18.39 -17.35 -20.14
N ILE A 96 17.54 -18.30 -19.76
CA ILE A 96 17.73 -19.10 -18.53
C ILE A 96 18.88 -20.08 -18.68
N GLU A 97 18.94 -20.80 -19.80
CA GLU A 97 20.04 -21.73 -20.06
C GLU A 97 21.37 -20.98 -20.17
N ASN A 98 21.40 -19.83 -20.86
CA ASN A 98 22.58 -18.97 -20.95
C ASN A 98 22.98 -18.39 -19.59
N GLN A 99 22.04 -17.99 -18.74
CA GLN A 99 22.34 -17.55 -17.37
C GLN A 99 22.91 -18.71 -16.53
N THR A 100 22.33 -19.90 -16.65
CA THR A 100 22.77 -21.10 -15.94
C THR A 100 24.20 -21.46 -16.37
N LEU A 101 24.47 -21.47 -17.68
CA LEU A 101 25.80 -21.68 -18.26
C LEU A 101 26.80 -20.63 -17.82
N TYR A 102 26.41 -19.35 -17.87
CA TYR A 102 27.25 -18.23 -17.42
C TYR A 102 27.68 -18.39 -15.96
N TYR A 103 26.73 -18.63 -15.05
CA TYR A 103 27.04 -18.77 -13.63
C TYR A 103 27.78 -20.07 -13.31
N THR A 104 27.46 -21.17 -13.99
CA THR A 104 28.19 -22.44 -13.85
C THR A 104 29.65 -22.26 -14.25
N LYS A 105 29.91 -21.62 -15.39
CA LYS A 105 31.26 -21.33 -15.87
C LYS A 105 32.00 -20.37 -14.93
N LYS A 106 31.36 -19.27 -14.53
CA LYS A 106 31.95 -18.27 -13.62
C LYS A 106 32.34 -18.87 -12.27
N ILE A 107 31.50 -19.74 -11.71
CA ILE A 107 31.79 -20.41 -10.44
C ILE A 107 32.91 -21.42 -10.62
N ALA A 108 32.94 -22.17 -11.73
CA ALA A 108 34.03 -23.09 -12.02
C ALA A 108 35.38 -22.39 -12.25
N GLU A 109 35.38 -21.17 -12.80
CA GLU A 109 36.58 -20.35 -13.00
C GLU A 109 37.08 -19.67 -11.72
N THR A 110 36.25 -19.58 -10.68
CA THR A 110 36.61 -18.94 -9.41
C THR A 110 37.12 -19.97 -8.42
N GLU A 111 38.41 -19.91 -8.08
CA GLU A 111 39.00 -20.77 -7.06
C GLU A 111 38.26 -20.59 -5.72
N ASN A 112 38.02 -21.70 -5.02
CA ASN A 112 37.32 -21.79 -3.73
C ASN A 112 35.78 -21.68 -3.77
N TRP A 113 35.13 -21.64 -4.94
CA TRP A 113 33.67 -21.67 -5.03
C TRP A 113 33.15 -23.04 -5.48
N ASN A 114 32.11 -23.54 -4.80
CA ASN A 114 31.45 -24.78 -5.16
C ASN A 114 29.95 -24.54 -5.38
N LEU A 115 29.48 -24.74 -6.62
CA LEU A 115 28.08 -24.54 -7.00
C LEU A 115 27.18 -25.60 -6.33
N GLN A 116 26.21 -25.16 -5.53
CA GLN A 116 25.21 -26.03 -4.91
C GLN A 116 23.95 -26.18 -5.75
N ASP A 117 23.26 -25.07 -6.02
CA ASP A 117 22.02 -25.07 -6.79
C ASP A 117 21.78 -23.69 -7.42
N ILE A 118 21.00 -23.67 -8.51
CA ILE A 118 20.59 -22.47 -9.23
C ILE A 118 19.06 -22.35 -9.10
N TYR A 119 18.62 -21.28 -8.43
CA TYR A 119 17.23 -21.00 -8.15
C TYR A 119 16.70 -19.96 -9.15
N SER A 120 15.82 -20.39 -10.05
CA SER A 120 15.23 -19.52 -11.09
C SER A 120 13.74 -19.26 -10.87
N ASP A 121 13.33 -17.99 -10.85
CA ASP A 121 11.92 -17.57 -10.82
C ASP A 121 11.50 -16.80 -12.11
N GLU A 122 10.29 -17.07 -12.62
CA GLU A 122 9.71 -16.32 -13.75
C GLU A 122 8.99 -15.03 -13.29
N GLY A 123 9.47 -13.89 -13.76
CA GLY A 123 8.97 -12.56 -13.43
C GLY A 123 8.02 -11.98 -14.49
N LYS A 124 6.72 -12.23 -14.36
CA LYS A 124 5.68 -11.52 -15.12
C LYS A 124 4.96 -10.54 -14.17
N SER A 125 5.19 -9.25 -14.38
CA SER A 125 4.51 -8.11 -13.72
C SER A 125 4.99 -7.73 -12.29
N GLY A 126 5.33 -6.45 -12.16
CA GLY A 126 5.71 -5.78 -10.90
C GLY A 126 4.55 -5.52 -9.93
N THR A 127 3.39 -6.15 -10.13
CA THR A 127 2.17 -5.84 -9.36
C THR A 127 1.35 -7.05 -8.91
N SER A 128 1.70 -8.28 -9.29
CA SER A 128 0.98 -9.48 -8.83
C SER A 128 1.87 -10.42 -8.03
N LEU A 129 1.32 -10.97 -6.93
CA LEU A 129 1.89 -12.00 -6.07
C LEU A 129 1.95 -13.38 -6.79
N ARG A 130 2.59 -13.46 -7.96
CA ARG A 130 2.97 -14.76 -8.54
C ARG A 130 4.18 -15.28 -7.77
N LYS A 131 4.02 -16.49 -7.25
CA LYS A 131 4.78 -17.09 -6.16
C LYS A 131 6.27 -17.22 -6.52
N ARG A 132 7.14 -16.57 -5.73
CA ARG A 132 8.60 -16.76 -5.78
C ARG A 132 8.98 -18.09 -5.14
N ASP A 133 8.52 -19.19 -5.74
CA ASP A 133 8.65 -20.51 -5.13
C ASP A 133 10.11 -20.95 -5.10
N ALA A 134 10.92 -20.58 -6.10
CA ALA A 134 12.36 -20.86 -6.09
C ALA A 134 13.09 -19.99 -5.06
N PHE A 135 12.79 -18.70 -4.94
CA PHE A 135 13.34 -17.85 -3.87
C PHE A 135 12.99 -18.38 -2.47
N LYS A 136 11.75 -18.82 -2.26
CA LYS A 136 11.33 -19.42 -0.97
C LYS A 136 12.01 -20.76 -0.69
N ARG A 137 12.34 -21.53 -1.73
CA ARG A 137 13.12 -22.77 -1.62
C ARG A 137 14.55 -22.42 -1.21
N MET A 138 15.19 -21.49 -1.90
CA MET A 138 16.53 -20.96 -1.56
C MET A 138 16.61 -20.47 -0.12
N MET A 139 15.65 -19.67 0.35
CA MET A 139 15.64 -19.17 1.74
C MET A 139 15.48 -20.30 2.78
N ARG A 140 14.80 -21.40 2.43
CA ARG A 140 14.72 -22.60 3.29
C ARG A 140 16.04 -23.37 3.28
N ASP A 141 16.64 -23.58 2.12
CA ASP A 141 17.94 -24.23 2.01
C ASP A 141 19.07 -23.43 2.67
N ALA A 142 18.97 -22.09 2.66
CA ALA A 142 19.82 -21.19 3.44
C ALA A 142 19.61 -21.37 4.95
N LYS A 143 18.35 -21.50 5.40
CA LYS A 143 18.04 -21.81 6.79
C LYS A 143 18.63 -23.16 7.23
N ASP A 144 18.67 -24.15 6.34
CA ASP A 144 19.28 -25.47 6.59
C ASP A 144 20.82 -25.48 6.43
N GLN A 145 21.47 -24.31 6.29
CA GLN A 145 22.92 -24.16 6.08
C GLN A 145 23.46 -24.98 4.89
N LYS A 146 22.71 -25.11 3.80
CA LYS A 146 23.21 -25.80 2.59
C LYS A 146 24.14 -24.93 1.73
N MET A 147 24.18 -23.63 1.99
CA MET A 147 24.92 -22.63 1.23
C MET A 147 25.52 -21.56 2.15
N ASP A 148 26.61 -20.94 1.71
CA ASP A 148 27.34 -19.89 2.44
C ASP A 148 27.31 -18.55 1.66
N LEU A 149 27.17 -18.61 0.33
CA LEU A 149 27.14 -17.46 -0.56
C LEU A 149 25.95 -17.55 -1.53
N ILE A 150 25.24 -16.45 -1.70
CA ILE A 150 24.19 -16.29 -2.70
C ILE A 150 24.64 -15.25 -3.73
N ILE A 151 24.71 -15.62 -5.00
CA ILE A 151 25.01 -14.71 -6.11
C ILE A 151 23.70 -14.25 -6.76
N CYS A 152 23.57 -12.94 -6.95
CA CYS A 152 22.44 -12.34 -7.65
C CYS A 152 22.95 -11.24 -8.59
N ALA A 153 22.36 -11.17 -9.79
CA ALA A 153 22.76 -10.18 -10.80
C ALA A 153 22.63 -8.74 -10.30
N SER A 154 21.55 -8.40 -9.59
CA SER A 154 21.34 -7.07 -9.01
C SER A 154 20.35 -7.05 -7.85
N ILE A 155 20.32 -5.96 -7.09
CA ILE A 155 19.39 -5.77 -5.95
C ILE A 155 17.93 -5.88 -6.41
N SER A 156 17.62 -5.32 -7.58
CA SER A 156 16.26 -5.33 -8.17
C SER A 156 15.73 -6.73 -8.54
N ARG A 157 16.65 -7.68 -8.77
CA ARG A 157 16.32 -9.09 -9.02
C ARG A 157 16.03 -9.81 -7.72
N PHE A 158 16.79 -9.51 -6.67
CA PHE A 158 16.68 -10.11 -5.33
C PHE A 158 15.41 -9.68 -4.57
N ALA A 159 14.99 -8.42 -4.66
CA ALA A 159 13.76 -7.95 -4.04
C ALA A 159 13.00 -6.94 -4.91
N ARG A 160 11.68 -6.83 -4.70
CA ARG A 160 10.86 -5.80 -5.36
C ARG A 160 10.96 -4.44 -4.67
N ASN A 161 11.05 -4.48 -3.34
CA ASN A 161 11.18 -3.31 -2.48
C ASN A 161 12.51 -3.41 -1.76
N PHE A 162 13.18 -2.27 -1.59
CA PHE A 162 14.46 -2.24 -0.90
C PHE A 162 14.33 -2.63 0.59
N SER A 163 13.24 -2.23 1.25
CA SER A 163 12.95 -2.62 2.64
C SER A 163 12.86 -4.15 2.81
N ASP A 164 12.24 -4.85 1.86
CA ASP A 164 12.17 -6.31 1.84
C ASP A 164 13.57 -6.90 1.63
N CYS A 165 14.37 -6.33 0.71
CA CYS A 165 15.78 -6.71 0.51
C CYS A 165 16.58 -6.72 1.82
N MET A 166 16.52 -5.61 2.56
CA MET A 166 17.25 -5.47 3.84
C MET A 166 16.76 -6.44 4.90
N THR A 167 15.45 -6.69 4.95
CA THR A 167 14.87 -7.67 5.88
C THR A 167 15.39 -9.08 5.58
N GLN A 168 15.44 -9.48 4.30
CA GLN A 168 15.97 -10.79 3.91
C GLN A 168 17.49 -10.90 4.14
N ILE A 169 18.27 -9.85 3.83
CA ILE A 169 19.71 -9.83 4.07
C ILE A 169 20.02 -9.90 5.57
N SER A 170 19.28 -9.14 6.39
CA SER A 170 19.41 -9.20 7.85
C SER A 170 19.08 -10.60 8.38
N ALA A 171 18.04 -11.24 7.85
CA ALA A 171 17.70 -12.61 8.19
C ALA A 171 18.83 -13.59 7.81
N LEU A 172 19.38 -13.53 6.59
CA LEU A 172 20.49 -14.38 6.15
C LEU A 172 21.76 -14.24 7.01
N LYS A 173 22.04 -13.03 7.49
CA LYS A 173 23.16 -12.75 8.41
C LYS A 173 22.93 -13.28 9.83
N THR A 174 21.70 -13.17 10.33
CA THR A 174 21.38 -13.45 11.74
C THR A 174 20.90 -14.88 11.99
N MET A 175 20.41 -15.59 10.96
CA MET A 175 19.97 -16.98 11.07
C MET A 175 21.06 -17.90 11.64
N HIS A 176 22.32 -17.65 11.28
CA HIS A 176 23.46 -18.48 11.67
C HIS A 176 24.65 -17.61 12.11
N PRO A 177 24.71 -17.20 13.39
CA PRO A 177 25.73 -16.26 13.88
C PRO A 177 27.17 -16.75 13.70
N ALA A 178 27.39 -18.07 13.71
CA ALA A 178 28.70 -18.67 13.51
C ALA A 178 29.12 -18.78 12.03
N HIS A 179 28.14 -18.85 11.12
CA HIS A 179 28.33 -19.04 9.67
C HIS A 179 27.30 -18.19 8.91
N PRO A 180 27.49 -16.86 8.87
CA PRO A 180 26.53 -15.95 8.27
C PRO A 180 26.52 -16.15 6.74
N ILE A 181 25.33 -16.07 6.14
CA ILE A 181 25.18 -16.25 4.69
C ILE A 181 25.28 -14.88 4.02
N GLY A 182 26.22 -14.76 3.08
CA GLY A 182 26.42 -13.54 2.32
C GLY A 182 25.67 -13.54 1.00
N VAL A 183 25.13 -12.39 0.62
CA VAL A 183 24.65 -12.11 -0.73
C VAL A 183 25.65 -11.22 -1.46
N TYR A 184 26.00 -11.60 -2.69
CA TYR A 184 26.77 -10.80 -3.63
C TYR A 184 25.89 -10.30 -4.77
N PHE A 185 25.88 -8.99 -4.95
CA PHE A 185 25.22 -8.30 -6.05
C PHE A 185 26.26 -7.91 -7.11
N GLU A 186 26.15 -8.48 -8.31
CA GLU A 186 27.16 -8.31 -9.35
C GLU A 186 27.15 -6.91 -9.98
N THR A 187 25.96 -6.39 -10.28
CA THR A 187 25.82 -5.08 -10.96
C THR A 187 26.32 -3.93 -10.06
N GLU A 188 25.97 -3.99 -8.79
CA GLU A 188 26.35 -2.98 -7.79
C GLU A 188 27.74 -3.26 -7.19
N ASN A 189 28.31 -4.45 -7.46
CA ASN A 189 29.55 -4.97 -6.88
C ASN A 189 29.57 -4.90 -5.34
N ILE A 190 28.48 -5.34 -4.72
CA ILE A 190 28.29 -5.28 -3.27
C ILE A 190 28.25 -6.69 -2.67
N TYR A 191 29.13 -6.96 -1.72
CA TYR A 191 29.12 -8.18 -0.92
C TYR A 191 28.65 -7.91 0.51
N THR A 192 27.41 -8.28 0.82
CA THR A 192 26.72 -7.91 2.07
C THR A 192 27.46 -8.23 3.37
N LEU A 193 28.35 -9.23 3.45
CA LEU A 193 29.11 -9.52 4.68
C LEU A 193 30.30 -8.57 4.90
N ASN A 194 30.75 -7.86 3.87
CA ASN A 194 31.82 -6.87 4.00
C ASN A 194 31.30 -5.61 4.72
N PRO A 195 31.85 -5.23 5.88
CA PRO A 195 31.45 -4.04 6.65
C PRO A 195 31.49 -2.73 5.84
N ASN A 196 32.43 -2.58 4.91
CA ASN A 196 32.55 -1.36 4.09
C ASN A 196 31.43 -1.26 3.04
N SER A 197 30.86 -2.39 2.64
CA SER A 197 29.78 -2.44 1.64
C SER A 197 28.38 -2.26 2.27
N GLN A 198 28.25 -2.49 3.58
CA GLN A 198 27.00 -2.34 4.32
C GLN A 198 26.47 -0.89 4.25
N TYR A 199 27.35 0.10 4.41
CA TYR A 199 26.98 1.51 4.31
C TYR A 199 26.46 1.90 2.92
N ASN A 200 27.02 1.34 1.85
CA ASN A 200 26.55 1.61 0.49
C ASN A 200 25.16 1.04 0.24
N LEU A 201 24.87 -0.16 0.77
CA LEU A 201 23.54 -0.73 0.74
C LEU A 201 22.54 0.14 1.51
N ASP A 202 22.88 0.54 2.73
CA ASP A 202 21.97 1.32 3.58
C ASP A 202 21.67 2.70 2.97
N ILE A 203 22.64 3.33 2.31
CA ILE A 203 22.44 4.61 1.60
C ILE A 203 21.55 4.41 0.37
N GLN A 204 21.80 3.38 -0.45
CA GLN A 204 20.92 3.07 -1.59
C GLN A 204 19.50 2.72 -1.12
N ALA A 205 19.37 2.11 0.06
CA ALA A 205 18.09 1.87 0.71
C ALA A 205 17.29 3.13 0.89
N LEU A 206 17.94 4.09 1.56
CA LEU A 206 17.35 5.33 1.96
C LEU A 206 16.94 6.13 0.72
N LEU A 207 17.78 6.16 -0.30
CA LEU A 207 17.51 6.86 -1.57
C LEU A 207 16.33 6.22 -2.31
N ALA A 208 16.28 4.90 -2.41
CA ALA A 208 15.19 4.19 -3.10
C ALA A 208 13.84 4.37 -2.38
N ASP A 209 13.84 4.30 -1.04
CA ASP A 209 12.65 4.56 -0.23
C ASP A 209 12.20 6.02 -0.35
N TRP A 210 13.15 6.96 -0.34
CA TRP A 210 12.88 8.38 -0.52
C TRP A 210 12.29 8.68 -1.90
N GLU A 211 12.85 8.13 -2.97
CA GLU A 211 12.36 8.31 -4.34
C GLU A 211 10.95 7.74 -4.50
N SER A 212 10.69 6.54 -3.97
CA SER A 212 9.37 5.91 -3.99
C SER A 212 8.32 6.77 -3.28
N GLY A 213 8.66 7.29 -2.09
CA GLY A 213 7.80 8.22 -1.35
C GLY A 213 7.61 9.55 -2.08
N ASN A 214 8.64 10.07 -2.75
CA ASN A 214 8.56 11.31 -3.52
C ASN A 214 7.67 11.15 -4.77
N LYS A 215 7.78 10.02 -5.48
CA LYS A 215 6.90 9.68 -6.62
C LYS A 215 5.44 9.61 -6.19
N SER A 216 5.15 8.96 -5.07
CA SER A 216 3.80 8.90 -4.50
C SER A 216 3.28 10.32 -4.19
N ARG A 217 4.09 11.17 -3.53
CA ARG A 217 3.71 12.57 -3.24
C ARG A 217 3.46 13.38 -4.51
N ARG A 218 4.32 13.27 -5.52
CA ARG A 218 4.16 13.94 -6.82
C ARG A 218 2.89 13.51 -7.53
N MET A 219 2.55 12.22 -7.50
CA MET A 219 1.30 11.72 -8.07
C MET A 219 0.09 12.32 -7.35
N ILE A 220 0.09 12.32 -6.01
CA ILE A 220 -1.00 12.92 -5.22
C ILE A 220 -1.15 14.41 -5.54
N LEU A 221 -0.05 15.16 -5.56
CA LEU A 221 -0.05 16.59 -5.90
C LEU A 221 -0.56 16.83 -7.33
N SER A 222 -0.15 16.01 -8.29
CA SER A 222 -0.66 16.10 -9.67
C SER A 222 -2.17 15.87 -9.74
N TYR A 223 -2.69 14.91 -8.97
CA TYR A 223 -4.14 14.71 -8.87
C TYR A 223 -4.83 15.88 -8.17
N ASP A 224 -4.23 16.46 -7.12
CA ASP A 224 -4.78 17.65 -6.45
C ASP A 224 -4.91 18.81 -7.43
N GLN A 225 -3.83 19.10 -8.17
CA GLN A 225 -3.81 20.14 -9.20
C GLN A 225 -4.86 19.91 -10.28
N ARG A 226 -4.97 18.67 -10.79
CA ARG A 226 -5.98 18.30 -11.80
C ARG A 226 -7.41 18.52 -11.32
N ILE A 227 -7.70 18.20 -10.06
CA ILE A 227 -9.02 18.45 -9.47
C ILE A 227 -9.28 19.95 -9.37
N MET A 228 -8.29 20.72 -8.93
CA MET A 228 -8.41 22.18 -8.80
C MET A 228 -8.54 22.90 -10.15
N THR A 229 -7.93 22.37 -11.22
CA THR A 229 -8.02 22.92 -12.57
C THR A 229 -9.17 22.34 -13.41
N GLY A 230 -9.97 21.43 -12.85
CA GLY A 230 -11.08 20.78 -13.56
C GLY A 230 -10.65 19.76 -14.63
N GLN A 231 -9.38 19.35 -14.66
CA GLN A 231 -8.85 18.37 -15.60
C GLN A 231 -9.04 16.94 -15.10
N TYR A 232 -10.26 16.41 -15.19
CA TYR A 232 -10.58 15.08 -14.70
C TYR A 232 -10.03 13.98 -15.60
N THR A 233 -9.37 12.98 -15.02
CA THR A 233 -8.97 11.77 -15.75
C THR A 233 -10.19 10.89 -15.97
N VAL A 234 -10.59 10.77 -17.23
CA VAL A 234 -11.72 9.94 -17.64
C VAL A 234 -11.20 8.69 -18.35
N ALA A 235 -11.79 7.54 -18.04
CA ALA A 235 -11.51 6.27 -18.71
C ALA A 235 -12.76 5.85 -19.47
N ASP A 236 -12.63 4.97 -20.47
CA ASP A 236 -13.79 4.43 -21.17
C ASP A 236 -14.74 3.70 -20.21
N LEU A 237 -16.03 3.96 -20.40
CA LEU A 237 -17.11 3.30 -19.67
C LEU A 237 -18.11 2.76 -20.69
N MET A 238 -18.76 1.63 -20.40
CA MET A 238 -19.74 1.08 -21.33
C MET A 238 -20.85 2.07 -21.68
N GLY A 239 -21.01 2.53 -22.92
CA GLY A 239 -21.96 3.60 -23.29
C GLY A 239 -21.33 4.96 -23.46
N TYR A 240 -20.05 5.09 -23.11
CA TYR A 240 -19.25 6.28 -23.32
C TYR A 240 -17.88 5.95 -23.93
N ARG A 241 -17.35 6.89 -24.71
CA ARG A 241 -15.95 6.90 -25.14
C ARG A 241 -15.35 8.24 -24.80
N HIS A 242 -14.10 8.23 -24.35
CA HIS A 242 -13.38 9.49 -24.14
C HIS A 242 -12.75 9.95 -25.46
N THR A 243 -12.87 11.24 -25.77
CA THR A 243 -12.11 11.86 -26.86
C THR A 243 -10.67 12.12 -26.45
N LYS A 244 -9.82 12.49 -27.41
CA LYS A 244 -8.44 12.93 -27.13
C LYS A 244 -8.39 14.12 -26.17
N ASP A 245 -9.44 14.94 -26.18
CA ASP A 245 -9.62 16.11 -25.32
C ASP A 245 -10.21 15.76 -23.94
N GLY A 246 -10.49 14.48 -23.67
CA GLY A 246 -10.98 13.99 -22.38
C GLY A 246 -12.48 14.14 -22.16
N GLN A 247 -13.25 14.52 -23.18
CA GLN A 247 -14.71 14.62 -23.10
C GLN A 247 -15.37 13.26 -23.29
N LEU A 248 -16.51 13.04 -22.63
CA LEU A 248 -17.29 11.81 -22.75
C LEU A 248 -18.33 11.94 -23.86
N VAL A 249 -18.19 11.10 -24.89
CA VAL A 249 -19.14 11.00 -26.00
C VAL A 249 -19.94 9.72 -25.85
N ILE A 250 -21.25 9.82 -26.07
CA ILE A 250 -22.16 8.67 -25.97
C ILE A 250 -21.94 7.72 -27.14
N GLU A 251 -21.78 6.43 -26.84
CA GLU A 251 -21.81 5.36 -27.84
C GLU A 251 -23.24 4.80 -27.92
N PRO A 252 -24.01 5.04 -29.01
CA PRO A 252 -25.45 4.79 -29.04
C PRO A 252 -25.84 3.33 -28.76
N GLU A 253 -25.10 2.36 -29.28
CA GLU A 253 -25.43 0.93 -29.11
C GLU A 253 -25.21 0.45 -27.68
N GLU A 254 -24.12 0.87 -27.05
CA GLU A 254 -23.84 0.55 -25.65
C GLU A 254 -24.77 1.34 -24.71
N ALA A 255 -25.13 2.58 -25.06
CA ALA A 255 -26.05 3.42 -24.31
C ALA A 255 -27.46 2.81 -24.23
N LYS A 256 -27.96 2.17 -25.29
CA LYS A 256 -29.21 1.40 -25.26
C LYS A 256 -29.20 0.30 -24.19
N THR A 257 -28.07 -0.37 -24.02
CA THR A 257 -27.90 -1.41 -23.00
C THR A 257 -27.94 -0.82 -21.60
N VAL A 258 -27.28 0.31 -21.39
CA VAL A 258 -27.31 1.03 -20.10
C VAL A 258 -28.73 1.52 -19.78
N ARG A 259 -29.44 2.12 -20.73
CA ARG A 259 -30.84 2.54 -20.56
C ARG A 259 -31.74 1.36 -20.19
N PHE A 260 -31.58 0.22 -20.87
CA PHE A 260 -32.33 -1.01 -20.55
C PHE A 260 -32.09 -1.47 -19.11
N ILE A 261 -30.85 -1.44 -18.63
CA ILE A 261 -30.51 -1.83 -17.25
C ILE A 261 -31.27 -0.96 -16.24
N PHE A 262 -31.28 0.36 -16.43
CA PHE A 262 -32.00 1.28 -15.53
C PHE A 262 -33.52 1.04 -15.56
N LEU A 263 -34.10 0.91 -16.75
CA LEU A 263 -35.54 0.68 -16.91
C LEU A 263 -35.98 -0.67 -16.34
N ALA A 264 -35.25 -1.75 -16.62
CA ALA A 264 -35.54 -3.07 -16.07
C ALA A 264 -35.44 -3.06 -14.53
N PHE A 265 -34.44 -2.37 -13.97
CA PHE A 265 -34.33 -2.26 -12.52
C PHE A 265 -35.50 -1.50 -11.91
N ILE A 266 -35.92 -0.40 -12.53
CA ILE A 266 -37.09 0.39 -12.13
C ILE A 266 -38.39 -0.41 -12.21
N GLN A 267 -38.49 -1.37 -13.13
CA GLN A 267 -39.63 -2.30 -13.22
C GLN A 267 -39.61 -3.40 -12.14
N GLY A 268 -38.53 -3.53 -11.37
CA GLY A 268 -38.42 -4.49 -10.26
C GLY A 268 -37.58 -5.73 -10.57
N TYR A 269 -36.89 -5.80 -11.72
CA TYR A 269 -35.94 -6.88 -11.97
C TYR A 269 -34.72 -6.75 -11.06
N ASN A 270 -34.25 -7.87 -10.52
CA ASN A 270 -33.02 -7.90 -9.72
C ASN A 270 -31.76 -7.89 -10.62
N TYR A 271 -30.58 -7.61 -10.03
CA TYR A 271 -29.34 -7.50 -10.80
C TYR A 271 -28.97 -8.79 -11.55
N ASP A 272 -29.25 -9.96 -10.96
CA ASP A 272 -28.92 -11.27 -11.55
C ASP A 272 -29.86 -11.64 -12.71
N GLN A 273 -31.14 -11.30 -12.62
CA GLN A 273 -32.11 -11.44 -13.70
C GLN A 273 -31.73 -10.55 -14.87
N ILE A 274 -31.36 -9.29 -14.62
CA ILE A 274 -30.89 -8.38 -15.66
C ILE A 274 -29.64 -8.94 -16.33
N ALA A 275 -28.66 -9.43 -15.55
CA ALA A 275 -27.46 -10.06 -16.09
C ALA A 275 -27.79 -11.30 -16.94
N THR A 276 -28.74 -12.13 -16.50
CA THR A 276 -29.19 -13.31 -17.23
C THR A 276 -29.80 -12.92 -18.59
N ILE A 277 -30.68 -11.91 -18.60
CA ILE A 277 -31.30 -11.40 -19.83
C ILE A 277 -30.23 -10.85 -20.80
N LEU A 278 -29.27 -10.09 -20.30
CA LEU A 278 -28.19 -9.52 -21.12
C LEU A 278 -27.28 -10.61 -21.72
N THR A 279 -27.00 -11.66 -20.95
CA THR A 279 -26.23 -12.83 -21.41
C THR A 279 -27.00 -13.62 -22.47
N GLN A 280 -28.29 -13.88 -22.26
CA GLN A 280 -29.16 -14.54 -23.25
C GLN A 280 -29.26 -13.77 -24.57
N LYS A 281 -29.31 -12.44 -24.48
CA LYS A 281 -29.31 -11.53 -25.65
C LYS A 281 -27.93 -11.32 -26.26
N LYS A 282 -26.88 -12.02 -25.78
CA LYS A 282 -25.49 -11.96 -26.28
C LYS A 282 -24.95 -10.53 -26.39
N ARG A 283 -25.31 -9.65 -25.45
CA ARG A 283 -24.81 -8.27 -25.44
C ARG A 283 -23.34 -8.26 -25.00
N SER A 284 -22.51 -7.55 -25.75
CA SER A 284 -21.09 -7.38 -25.41
C SER A 284 -20.91 -6.43 -24.23
N THR A 285 -20.05 -6.81 -23.29
CA THR A 285 -19.49 -5.93 -22.26
C THR A 285 -18.41 -5.02 -22.85
N LEU A 286 -17.94 -4.02 -22.10
CA LEU A 286 -16.89 -3.09 -22.52
C LEU A 286 -15.61 -3.79 -23.03
N ARG A 287 -15.28 -4.98 -22.51
CA ARG A 287 -14.09 -5.77 -22.91
C ARG A 287 -14.40 -6.84 -23.97
N GLY A 288 -15.57 -6.80 -24.60
CA GLY A 288 -15.99 -7.74 -25.63
C GLY A 288 -16.48 -9.10 -25.13
N ARG A 289 -16.57 -9.33 -23.81
CA ARG A 289 -17.15 -10.57 -23.26
C ARG A 289 -18.68 -10.53 -23.34
N GLN A 290 -19.33 -11.68 -23.53
CA GLN A 290 -20.80 -11.77 -23.59
C GLN A 290 -21.43 -12.30 -22.28
N GLU A 291 -20.61 -12.66 -21.29
CA GLU A 291 -21.08 -13.11 -19.99
C GLU A 291 -21.27 -11.93 -19.05
N TRP A 292 -22.47 -11.82 -18.48
CA TRP A 292 -22.81 -10.78 -17.51
C TRP A 292 -22.95 -11.36 -16.10
N ASN A 293 -22.56 -10.56 -15.12
CA ASN A 293 -22.71 -10.86 -13.70
C ASN A 293 -23.51 -9.73 -13.02
N GLY A 294 -24.37 -10.05 -12.06
CA GLY A 294 -25.12 -9.07 -11.28
C GLY A 294 -24.24 -7.98 -10.65
N VAL A 295 -22.99 -8.30 -10.26
CA VAL A 295 -22.02 -7.30 -9.77
C VAL A 295 -21.66 -6.27 -10.84
N MET A 296 -21.54 -6.68 -12.11
CA MET A 296 -21.27 -5.76 -13.22
C MET A 296 -22.45 -4.81 -13.42
N VAL A 297 -23.67 -5.34 -13.39
CA VAL A 297 -24.90 -4.55 -13.51
C VAL A 297 -25.01 -3.56 -12.35
N ALA A 298 -24.76 -4.00 -11.11
CA ALA A 298 -24.76 -3.14 -9.94
C ALA A 298 -23.70 -2.02 -10.03
N ASN A 299 -22.51 -2.29 -10.57
CA ASN A 299 -21.48 -1.28 -10.76
C ASN A 299 -21.85 -0.25 -11.84
N ILE A 300 -22.59 -0.65 -12.88
CA ILE A 300 -23.13 0.28 -13.88
C ILE A 300 -24.14 1.22 -13.26
N MET A 301 -25.03 0.69 -12.42
CA MET A 301 -26.10 1.45 -11.75
C MET A 301 -25.58 2.45 -10.73
N LYS A 302 -24.48 2.13 -10.03
CA LYS A 302 -23.89 3.00 -8.99
C LYS A 302 -23.07 4.18 -9.55
N ASN A 303 -22.82 4.21 -10.85
CA ASN A 303 -21.91 5.18 -11.45
C ASN A 303 -22.65 6.45 -11.87
N GLU A 304 -22.31 7.57 -11.23
CA GLU A 304 -22.88 8.89 -11.43
C GLU A 304 -22.73 9.46 -12.82
N ARG A 305 -21.73 8.96 -13.55
CA ARG A 305 -21.52 9.35 -14.94
C ARG A 305 -22.69 8.95 -15.83
N ARG A 306 -23.58 8.04 -15.40
CA ARG A 306 -24.74 7.63 -16.21
C ARG A 306 -25.79 8.71 -16.35
N TRP A 307 -25.89 9.60 -15.37
CA TRP A 307 -26.86 10.68 -15.34
C TRP A 307 -26.25 12.07 -15.49
N GLY A 308 -25.02 12.13 -16.01
CA GLY A 308 -24.34 13.38 -16.39
C GLY A 308 -23.39 13.94 -15.34
N ASP A 309 -23.40 13.42 -14.11
CA ASP A 309 -22.56 13.91 -13.03
C ASP A 309 -21.16 13.29 -13.03
N LEU A 310 -20.20 13.95 -12.38
CA LEU A 310 -18.84 13.43 -12.21
C LEU A 310 -18.38 13.58 -10.77
N GLU A 311 -17.99 12.46 -10.15
CA GLU A 311 -17.32 12.46 -8.84
C GLU A 311 -15.85 12.05 -9.00
N ALA A 312 -14.95 12.97 -8.63
CA ALA A 312 -13.51 12.79 -8.69
C ALA A 312 -12.94 12.34 -7.34
N ARG A 313 -12.01 11.37 -7.40
CA ARG A 313 -11.27 10.82 -6.24
C ARG A 313 -12.17 10.29 -5.10
N LYS A 314 -12.91 9.23 -5.42
CA LYS A 314 -13.71 8.43 -4.45
C LYS A 314 -12.86 7.60 -3.49
N SER A 315 -11.59 7.39 -3.81
CA SER A 315 -10.68 6.54 -3.05
C SER A 315 -9.28 7.11 -3.02
N ILE A 316 -8.56 6.83 -1.94
CA ILE A 316 -7.20 7.31 -1.68
C ILE A 316 -6.30 6.15 -1.32
N VAL A 317 -5.04 6.23 -1.73
CA VAL A 317 -4.00 5.30 -1.31
C VAL A 317 -3.48 5.77 0.05
N VAL A 318 -3.67 4.96 1.09
CA VAL A 318 -3.19 5.25 2.45
C VAL A 318 -1.73 4.82 2.59
N ASP A 319 -1.42 3.64 2.07
CA ASP A 319 -0.07 3.09 2.09
C ASP A 319 0.30 2.59 0.70
N TYR A 320 1.23 3.28 0.05
CA TYR A 320 1.71 2.92 -1.28
C TYR A 320 2.65 1.70 -1.26
N LYS A 321 3.30 1.39 -0.13
CA LYS A 321 4.17 0.22 0.01
C LYS A 321 3.35 -1.06 0.15
N LEU A 322 2.26 -1.00 0.91
CA LEU A 322 1.32 -2.12 1.08
C LEU A 322 0.19 -2.14 0.05
N GLY A 323 0.06 -1.10 -0.79
CA GLY A 323 -1.03 -0.97 -1.76
C GLY A 323 -2.41 -0.82 -1.13
N LYS A 324 -2.49 -0.32 0.11
CA LYS A 324 -3.76 -0.18 0.83
C LYS A 324 -4.52 1.05 0.34
N VAL A 325 -5.75 0.82 -0.14
CA VAL A 325 -6.67 1.84 -0.65
C VAL A 325 -7.90 1.91 0.24
N THR A 326 -8.33 3.11 0.58
CA THR A 326 -9.56 3.37 1.35
C THR A 326 -10.47 4.34 0.61
N LYS A 327 -11.75 4.37 0.97
CA LYS A 327 -12.67 5.41 0.49
C LYS A 327 -12.22 6.79 0.97
N ASN A 328 -12.48 7.81 0.15
CA ASN A 328 -12.19 9.19 0.52
C ASN A 328 -13.38 9.76 1.31
N ASN A 329 -13.26 9.86 2.62
CA ASN A 329 -14.27 10.43 3.50
C ASN A 329 -13.90 11.86 3.91
N GLY A 330 -13.43 12.67 2.94
CA GLY A 330 -12.95 14.04 3.19
C GLY A 330 -11.47 14.15 3.60
N ASN A 331 -10.74 13.04 3.65
CA ASN A 331 -9.31 13.02 3.95
C ASN A 331 -8.45 13.74 2.90
N ARG A 332 -8.96 13.91 1.67
CA ARG A 332 -8.30 14.58 0.56
C ARG A 332 -9.31 15.35 -0.29
N CYS A 333 -8.82 16.34 -1.04
CA CYS A 333 -9.60 17.07 -2.01
C CYS A 333 -10.27 16.11 -3.01
N SER A 334 -11.58 16.22 -3.13
CA SER A 334 -12.44 15.58 -4.13
C SER A 334 -13.29 16.66 -4.79
N ALA A 335 -13.83 16.38 -5.97
CA ALA A 335 -14.76 17.28 -6.64
C ALA A 335 -16.00 16.50 -7.07
N TYR A 336 -17.15 17.15 -6.93
CA TYR A 336 -18.42 16.72 -7.50
C TYR A 336 -18.85 17.79 -8.50
N VAL A 337 -18.98 17.42 -9.77
CA VAL A 337 -19.38 18.31 -10.85
C VAL A 337 -20.73 17.83 -11.38
N PRO A 338 -21.83 18.52 -11.04
CA PRO A 338 -23.12 18.26 -11.66
C PRO A 338 -23.08 18.57 -13.16
N GLU A 339 -23.84 17.83 -13.96
CA GLU A 339 -24.05 18.11 -15.40
C GLU A 339 -22.74 18.28 -16.21
N HIS A 340 -21.71 17.51 -15.87
CA HIS A 340 -20.41 17.55 -16.53
C HIS A 340 -20.47 17.13 -18.02
N HIS A 341 -21.37 16.21 -18.38
CA HIS A 341 -21.48 15.67 -19.73
C HIS A 341 -22.89 15.18 -20.05
N GLU A 342 -23.14 14.88 -21.32
CA GLU A 342 -24.43 14.36 -21.77
C GLU A 342 -24.77 13.05 -21.07
N ALA A 343 -25.92 13.04 -20.40
CA ALA A 343 -26.40 11.92 -19.63
C ALA A 343 -26.99 10.82 -20.53
N ILE A 344 -26.60 9.55 -20.31
CA ILE A 344 -27.27 8.42 -20.97
C ILE A 344 -28.70 8.25 -20.43
N VAL A 345 -28.88 8.50 -19.13
CA VAL A 345 -30.15 8.34 -18.40
C VAL A 345 -30.50 9.66 -17.74
N SER A 346 -31.76 10.09 -17.78
CA SER A 346 -32.14 11.34 -17.12
C SER A 346 -31.92 11.26 -15.59
N PRO A 347 -31.60 12.38 -14.93
CA PRO A 347 -31.45 12.43 -13.47
C PRO A 347 -32.67 11.88 -12.72
N GLU A 348 -33.87 12.04 -13.28
CA GLU A 348 -35.12 11.50 -12.74
C GLU A 348 -35.14 9.97 -12.70
N ILE A 349 -34.76 9.32 -13.80
CA ILE A 349 -34.69 7.85 -13.88
C ILE A 349 -33.60 7.33 -12.93
N ALA A 350 -32.48 8.04 -12.81
CA ALA A 350 -31.43 7.68 -11.85
C ALA A 350 -31.91 7.79 -10.38
N ARG A 351 -32.62 8.87 -10.03
CA ARG A 351 -33.25 9.02 -8.70
C ARG A 351 -34.27 7.92 -8.42
N ALA A 352 -35.12 7.61 -9.39
CA ALA A 352 -36.10 6.53 -9.29
C ALA A 352 -35.42 5.17 -9.07
N ALA A 353 -34.34 4.89 -9.79
CA ALA A 353 -33.54 3.70 -9.60
C ALA A 353 -32.89 3.64 -8.19
N HIS A 354 -32.34 4.74 -7.68
CA HIS A 354 -31.80 4.78 -6.31
C HIS A 354 -32.87 4.54 -5.25
N LEU A 355 -34.10 5.01 -5.48
CA LEU A 355 -35.25 4.79 -4.62
C LEU A 355 -35.67 3.31 -4.58
N VAL A 356 -35.69 2.64 -5.74
CA VAL A 356 -35.89 1.18 -5.80
C VAL A 356 -34.72 0.44 -5.13
N ALA A 357 -33.49 0.96 -5.24
CA ALA A 357 -32.32 0.38 -4.62
C ALA A 357 -32.34 0.46 -3.08
N SER A 358 -32.89 1.53 -2.50
CA SER A 358 -33.06 1.67 -1.05
C SER A 358 -34.22 0.86 -0.46
N SER A 359 -35.19 0.45 -1.30
CA SER A 359 -36.31 -0.40 -0.86
C SER A 359 -35.87 -1.80 -0.43
N ARG A 360 -36.44 -2.31 0.68
CA ARG A 360 -36.20 -3.67 1.20
C ARG A 360 -36.62 -4.76 0.22
N LYS A 361 -37.72 -4.56 -0.51
CA LYS A 361 -38.18 -5.45 -1.58
C LYS A 361 -38.07 -4.71 -2.91
N LYS A 362 -37.51 -5.37 -3.92
CA LYS A 362 -37.43 -4.88 -5.29
C LYS A 362 -38.79 -5.08 -5.98
N CYS A 363 -39.79 -4.34 -5.52
CA CYS A 363 -40.95 -4.04 -6.34
C CYS A 363 -40.60 -2.78 -7.14
N GLY A 364 -40.92 -2.74 -8.42
CA GLY A 364 -40.65 -1.57 -9.25
C GLY A 364 -41.22 -0.27 -8.68
N VAL A 365 -40.91 0.85 -9.32
CA VAL A 365 -41.52 2.15 -8.96
C VAL A 365 -43.03 2.03 -9.10
N GLN A 366 -43.75 2.34 -8.02
CA GLN A 366 -45.20 2.31 -8.03
C GLN A 366 -45.75 3.63 -8.55
N ASP A 367 -46.80 3.57 -9.36
CA ASP A 367 -47.59 4.75 -9.68
C ASP A 367 -48.36 5.18 -8.44
N ILE A 368 -47.92 6.29 -7.85
CA ILE A 368 -48.58 6.90 -6.70
C ILE A 368 -49.67 7.82 -7.22
N VAL A 369 -50.90 7.37 -7.15
CA VAL A 369 -52.06 8.20 -7.51
C VAL A 369 -52.81 8.56 -6.25
N VAL A 370 -52.96 9.85 -5.99
CA VAL A 370 -53.81 10.36 -4.91
C VAL A 370 -55.26 10.29 -5.36
N ILE A 371 -56.11 9.71 -4.53
CA ILE A 371 -57.54 9.62 -4.78
C ILE A 371 -58.12 11.04 -4.71
N GLN A 372 -58.69 11.51 -5.82
CA GLN A 372 -59.15 12.90 -5.96
C GLN A 372 -60.60 13.13 -5.49
N GLN A 373 -61.40 12.06 -5.35
CA GLN A 373 -62.84 12.14 -5.12
C GLN A 373 -63.34 11.05 -4.17
N GLY A 374 -64.51 11.28 -3.58
CA GLY A 374 -65.16 10.32 -2.67
C GLY A 374 -64.65 10.38 -1.22
N THR A 375 -65.05 9.39 -0.42
CA THR A 375 -64.71 9.29 1.02
C THR A 375 -63.22 9.08 1.29
N LEU A 376 -62.49 8.53 0.30
CA LEU A 376 -61.05 8.33 0.34
C LEU A 376 -60.28 9.45 -0.36
N LYS A 377 -60.91 10.61 -0.62
CA LYS A 377 -60.20 11.78 -1.16
C LYS A 377 -58.98 12.11 -0.28
N GLY A 378 -57.83 12.32 -0.90
CA GLY A 378 -56.57 12.63 -0.21
C GLY A 378 -55.80 11.40 0.30
N PHE A 379 -56.28 10.18 0.06
CA PHE A 379 -55.55 8.94 0.38
C PHE A 379 -54.76 8.43 -0.83
N VAL A 380 -53.71 7.67 -0.54
CA VAL A 380 -52.80 7.07 -1.52
C VAL A 380 -52.67 5.57 -1.25
N GLY A 381 -52.80 4.76 -2.29
CA GLY A 381 -52.49 3.33 -2.22
C GLY A 381 -50.98 3.10 -2.32
N ILE A 382 -50.38 2.53 -1.27
CA ILE A 382 -48.95 2.21 -1.22
C ILE A 382 -48.79 0.73 -0.88
N HIS A 383 -47.92 0.02 -1.60
CA HIS A 383 -47.62 -1.35 -1.26
C HIS A 383 -46.82 -1.44 0.06
N PRO A 384 -47.19 -2.32 1.00
CA PRO A 384 -46.61 -2.34 2.36
C PRO A 384 -45.08 -2.50 2.43
N ASN A 385 -44.49 -3.10 1.39
CA ASN A 385 -43.06 -3.39 1.34
C ASN A 385 -42.23 -2.32 0.61
N TRP A 386 -42.84 -1.21 0.20
CA TRP A 386 -42.15 -0.12 -0.47
C TRP A 386 -41.68 0.91 0.56
N SER A 387 -40.35 0.99 0.76
CA SER A 387 -39.74 1.84 1.79
C SER A 387 -38.92 3.00 1.20
N GLY A 388 -39.12 3.32 -0.08
CA GLY A 388 -38.28 4.27 -0.81
C GLY A 388 -38.66 5.74 -0.64
N ILE A 389 -39.88 6.05 -0.17
CA ILE A 389 -40.39 7.42 -0.09
C ILE A 389 -40.48 7.91 1.35
N SER A 390 -40.11 9.17 1.56
CA SER A 390 -40.24 9.83 2.86
C SER A 390 -41.71 10.01 3.23
N VAL A 391 -42.04 9.80 4.50
CA VAL A 391 -43.41 10.01 5.02
C VAL A 391 -43.88 11.44 4.73
N GLU A 392 -42.97 12.41 4.77
CA GLU A 392 -43.25 13.81 4.46
C GLU A 392 -43.67 14.01 3.00
N SER A 393 -42.97 13.38 2.04
CA SER A 393 -43.33 13.44 0.62
C SER A 393 -44.72 12.86 0.35
N ILE A 394 -45.09 11.75 1.01
CA ILE A 394 -46.42 11.15 0.89
C ILE A 394 -47.47 12.10 1.46
N ARG A 395 -47.19 12.69 2.62
CA ARG A 395 -48.09 13.65 3.26
C ARG A 395 -48.34 14.88 2.38
N CYS A 396 -47.30 15.44 1.77
CA CYS A 396 -47.43 16.55 0.82
C CYS A 396 -48.30 16.16 -0.39
N LEU A 397 -48.09 14.97 -0.97
CA LEU A 397 -48.93 14.47 -2.06
C LEU A 397 -50.41 14.36 -1.66
N CYS A 398 -50.68 13.80 -0.48
CA CYS A 398 -52.06 13.70 0.03
C CYS A 398 -52.72 15.08 0.16
N LEU A 399 -51.98 16.06 0.70
CA LEU A 399 -52.47 17.42 0.96
C LEU A 399 -52.70 18.23 -0.33
N SER A 400 -51.99 17.93 -1.42
CA SER A 400 -52.15 18.65 -2.70
C SER A 400 -53.56 18.56 -3.29
N THR A 401 -54.32 17.52 -2.94
CA THR A 401 -55.73 17.34 -3.39
C THR A 401 -56.72 18.33 -2.78
N TYR A 402 -56.30 19.06 -1.76
CA TYR A 402 -57.09 20.12 -1.11
C TYR A 402 -56.67 21.52 -1.54
N LEU A 403 -55.61 21.65 -2.35
CA LEU A 403 -55.17 22.92 -2.91
C LEU A 403 -56.02 23.32 -4.14
N PRO A 404 -56.24 24.63 -4.35
CA PRO A 404 -56.90 25.15 -5.55
C PRO A 404 -56.17 24.72 -6.83
N GLU A 405 -56.90 24.55 -7.94
CA GLU A 405 -56.36 24.01 -9.20
C GLU A 405 -55.13 24.77 -9.76
N LEU A 406 -54.99 26.06 -9.43
CA LEU A 406 -53.89 26.91 -9.85
C LEU A 406 -52.55 26.62 -9.15
N GLU A 407 -52.55 25.92 -8.01
CA GLU A 407 -51.33 25.65 -7.21
C GLU A 407 -50.85 24.19 -7.31
N ARG A 408 -51.62 23.30 -7.97
CA ARG A 408 -51.31 21.86 -8.02
C ARG A 408 -50.05 21.49 -8.82
N HIS A 409 -49.53 22.40 -9.64
CA HIS A 409 -48.33 22.17 -10.47
C HIS A 409 -47.00 22.53 -9.78
N GLN A 410 -47.02 23.03 -8.54
CA GLN A 410 -45.83 23.48 -7.81
C GLN A 410 -45.36 22.52 -6.70
N CYS A 411 -46.04 21.40 -6.46
CA CYS A 411 -45.71 20.42 -5.41
C CYS A 411 -45.07 19.14 -5.93
#